data_AF-A0A520T3T5-F1
#
_entry.id   AF-A0A520T3T5-F1
#
_cell.length_a   1.000
_cell.length_b   1.000
_cell.length_c   1.000
_cell.angle_alpha   90.00
_cell.angle_beta   90.00
_cell.angle_gamma   90.00
#
_symmetry.space_group_name_H-M   'P 1'
#
loop_
_entity.id
_entity.type
_entity.pdbx_description
1 polymer ?
#
loop_
_entity_poly.entity_id
_entity_poly.type
_entity_poly.pdbx_seq_one_letter_code
_entity_poly.pdbx_strand_id
1 'polypeptide(L)'
;MNISYLKNSWIRFYKRGFMTGLLIMSFILVVDQFLANPLFFSKITSFDIFLFILSTIFFGSVFCGLLSLVFLLVVVIATKDNNS
;
A
#
# COMPACT_ATOMS: atom_id res chain seq x y z
N MET A 1 19.31 -21.43 -1.31
CA MET A 1 18.15 -20.53 -1.18
C MET A 1 18.46 -19.52 -0.10
N ASN A 2 18.70 -18.24 -0.43
CA ASN A 2 19.13 -17.25 0.56
C ASN A 2 17.92 -16.74 1.39
N ILE A 3 17.34 -17.65 2.18
CA ILE A 3 16.27 -17.38 3.16
C ILE A 3 16.67 -16.26 4.13
N SER A 4 17.97 -16.04 4.32
CA SER A 4 18.51 -14.92 5.10
C SER A 4 18.21 -13.55 4.47
N TYR A 5 18.31 -13.41 3.15
CA TYR A 5 17.98 -12.16 2.44
C TYR A 5 16.48 -11.86 2.49
N LEU A 6 15.68 -12.91 2.36
CA LEU A 6 14.23 -12.89 2.45
C LEU A 6 13.81 -12.41 3.86
N LYS A 7 14.29 -13.07 4.91
CA LYS A 7 14.01 -12.72 6.31
C LYS A 7 14.42 -11.28 6.67
N ASN A 8 15.57 -10.79 6.21
CA ASN A 8 16.04 -9.43 6.52
C ASN A 8 15.36 -8.32 5.70
N SER A 9 14.91 -8.61 4.48
CA SER A 9 14.35 -7.61 3.57
C SER A 9 12.83 -7.53 3.59
N TRP A 10 12.12 -8.58 4.03
CA TRP A 10 10.66 -8.62 4.03
C TRP A 10 10.01 -7.47 4.79
N ILE A 11 10.51 -7.19 6.00
CA ILE A 11 9.93 -6.11 6.81
C ILE A 11 10.21 -4.72 6.21
N ARG A 12 11.36 -4.54 5.53
CA ARG A 12 11.69 -3.28 4.85
C ARG A 12 10.83 -3.07 3.62
N PHE A 13 10.61 -4.11 2.83
CA PHE A 13 9.75 -4.04 1.65
C PHE A 13 8.29 -3.79 2.02
N TYR A 14 7.76 -4.56 2.97
CA TYR A 14 6.40 -4.35 3.49
C TYR A 14 6.22 -2.91 4.01
N LYS A 15 7.15 -2.42 4.83
CA LYS A 15 7.09 -1.06 5.38
C LYS A 15 7.13 0.00 4.28
N ARG A 16 7.95 -0.19 3.24
CA ARG A 16 8.01 0.71 2.09
C ARG A 16 6.69 0.71 1.33
N GLY A 17 6.16 -0.46 0.97
CA GLY A 17 4.89 -0.61 0.27
C GLY A 17 3.72 0.02 1.04
N PHE A 18 3.65 -0.24 2.34
CA PHE A 18 2.69 0.39 3.24
C PHE A 18 2.84 1.92 3.24
N MET A 19 4.05 2.46 3.42
CA MET A 19 4.27 3.90 3.45
C MET A 19 3.84 4.58 2.13
N THR A 20 4.19 3.99 0.98
CA THR A 20 3.77 4.51 -0.33
C THR A 20 2.26 4.42 -0.54
N GLY A 21 1.62 3.31 -0.13
CA GLY A 21 0.18 3.14 -0.22
C GLY A 21 -0.57 4.18 0.62
N LEU A 22 -0.11 4.41 1.85
CA LEU A 22 -0.67 5.45 2.73
C LEU A 22 -0.53 6.84 2.11
N LEU A 23 0.63 7.15 1.54
CA LEU A 23 0.91 8.47 0.95
C LEU A 23 0.01 8.73 -0.28
N ILE A 24 -0.08 7.76 -1.18
CA ILE A 24 -0.88 7.86 -2.42
C ILE A 24 -2.36 8.00 -2.08
N MET A 25 -2.88 7.14 -1.19
CA MET A 25 -4.29 7.16 -0.81
C MET A 25 -4.65 8.44 -0.05
N SER A 26 -3.75 8.95 0.80
CA SER A 26 -3.94 10.24 1.47
C SER A 26 -3.90 11.41 0.49
N PHE A 27 -3.02 11.37 -0.51
CA PHE A 27 -2.93 12.40 -1.54
C PHE A 27 -4.20 12.46 -2.38
N ILE A 28 -4.70 11.29 -2.83
CA ILE A 28 -5.97 11.20 -3.58
C ILE A 28 -7.11 11.80 -2.75
N LEU A 29 -7.19 11.47 -1.46
CA LEU A 29 -8.20 12.04 -0.57
C LEU A 29 -8.14 13.57 -0.52
N VAL A 30 -6.94 14.14 -0.36
CA VAL A 30 -6.77 15.59 -0.31
C VAL A 30 -7.29 16.21 -1.61
N VAL A 31 -6.90 15.68 -2.77
CA VAL A 31 -7.37 16.15 -4.07
C VAL A 31 -8.90 16.06 -4.19
N ASP A 32 -9.49 14.96 -3.73
CA ASP A 32 -10.94 14.74 -3.79
C ASP A 32 -11.74 15.71 -2.91
N GLN A 33 -11.18 16.15 -1.77
CA GLN A 33 -11.84 17.16 -0.93
C GLN A 33 -11.85 18.55 -1.58
N PHE A 34 -10.86 18.87 -2.42
CA PHE A 34 -10.81 20.15 -3.15
C PHE A 34 -11.71 20.15 -4.40
N LEU A 35 -12.10 18.99 -4.92
CA LEU A 35 -13.00 18.89 -6.06
C LEU A 35 -14.45 19.26 -5.67
N ALA A 36 -15.17 19.89 -6.60
CA ALA A 36 -16.58 20.24 -6.39
C ALA A 36 -17.44 18.96 -6.27
N ASN A 37 -17.20 17.99 -7.16
CA ASN A 37 -17.76 16.66 -7.16
C ASN A 37 -16.63 15.63 -6.95
N PRO A 38 -16.61 14.91 -5.82
CA PRO A 38 -15.57 13.90 -5.58
C PRO A 38 -15.72 12.69 -6.49
N LEU A 39 -14.59 12.06 -6.84
CA LEU A 39 -14.54 10.91 -7.75
C LEU A 39 -14.38 9.57 -7.05
N PHE A 40 -13.68 9.52 -5.91
CA PHE A 40 -13.30 8.29 -5.21
C PHE A 40 -13.85 8.22 -3.78
N PHE A 41 -13.82 9.32 -3.05
CA PHE A 41 -14.23 9.41 -1.65
C PHE A 41 -15.28 10.49 -1.45
N SER A 42 -16.37 10.16 -0.75
CA SER A 42 -17.40 11.16 -0.43
C SER A 42 -16.80 12.35 0.34
N LYS A 43 -17.38 13.54 0.15
CA LYS A 43 -16.96 14.72 0.93
C LYS A 43 -17.13 14.44 2.42
N ILE A 44 -16.16 14.89 3.20
CA ILE A 44 -16.18 14.71 4.65
C ILE A 44 -17.22 15.68 5.24
N THR A 45 -18.46 15.21 5.35
CA THR A 45 -19.59 15.97 5.91
C THR A 45 -19.93 15.56 7.34
N SER A 46 -19.49 14.37 7.77
CA SER A 46 -19.74 13.84 9.11
C SER A 46 -18.55 13.02 9.61
N PHE A 47 -18.51 12.82 10.94
CA PHE A 47 -17.46 12.04 11.59
C PHE A 47 -17.48 10.55 11.17
N ASP A 48 -18.66 10.00 10.88
CA ASP A 48 -18.79 8.61 10.43
C ASP A 48 -18.15 8.39 9.05
N ILE A 49 -18.36 9.32 8.12
CA ILE A 49 -17.74 9.28 6.78
C ILE A 49 -16.22 9.43 6.91
N PHE A 50 -15.74 10.28 7.80
CA PHE A 50 -14.32 10.42 8.08
C PHE A 50 -13.70 9.09 8.56
N LEU A 51 -14.31 8.41 9.54
CA LEU A 51 -13.82 7.11 10.03
C LEU A 51 -13.88 6.03 8.96
N PHE A 52 -14.93 6.01 8.14
CA PHE A 52 -15.05 5.09 7.01
C PHE A 52 -13.91 5.28 6.00
N ILE A 53 -13.60 6.52 5.65
CA ILE A 53 -12.52 6.81 4.71
C ILE A 53 -11.14 6.49 5.32
N LEU A 54 -10.93 6.84 6.59
CA LEU A 54 -9.69 6.53 7.31
C LEU A 54 -9.43 5.01 7.35
N SER A 55 -10.46 4.22 7.68
CA SER A 55 -10.35 2.75 7.68
C SER A 55 -10.11 2.19 6.27
N THR A 56 -10.72 2.77 5.24
CA THR A 56 -10.48 2.40 3.84
C THR A 56 -9.04 2.66 3.41
N ILE A 57 -8.49 3.83 3.74
CA ILE A 57 -7.09 4.18 3.46
C ILE A 57 -6.14 3.24 4.19
N PHE A 58 -6.42 2.96 5.47
CA PHE A 58 -5.60 2.06 6.27
C PHE A 58 -5.62 0.63 5.69
N PHE A 59 -6.80 0.11 5.35
CA PHE A 59 -6.95 -1.20 4.75
C PHE A 59 -6.26 -1.31 3.38
N GLY A 60 -6.45 -0.30 2.51
CA GLY A 60 -5.77 -0.23 1.21
C GLY A 60 -4.25 -0.16 1.35
N SER A 61 -3.74 0.57 2.35
CA SER A 61 -2.31 0.65 2.64
C SER A 61 -1.72 -0.68 3.11
N VAL A 62 -2.42 -1.41 3.99
CA VAL A 62 -2.03 -2.77 4.41
C VAL A 62 -1.99 -3.71 3.20
N PHE A 63 -3.00 -3.64 2.33
CA PHE A 63 -3.03 -4.44 1.10
C PHE A 63 -1.86 -4.12 0.16
N CYS A 64 -1.52 -2.83 0.01
CA CYS A 64 -0.36 -2.40 -0.79
C CYS A 64 0.98 -2.92 -0.21
N GLY A 65 1.13 -2.89 1.12
CA GLY A 65 2.26 -3.49 1.81
C GLY A 65 2.38 -4.99 1.52
N LEU A 66 1.26 -5.70 1.57
CA LEU A 66 1.18 -7.14 1.32
C LEU A 66 1.47 -7.48 -0.15
N LEU A 67 0.98 -6.68 -1.09
CA LEU A 67 1.27 -6.81 -2.52
C LEU A 67 2.78 -6.66 -2.80
N SER A 68 3.46 -5.73 -2.11
CA SER A 68 4.91 -5.55 -2.25
C SER A 68 5.72 -6.78 -1.79
N LEU A 69 5.20 -7.51 -0.78
CA LEU A 69 5.80 -8.78 -0.35
C LEU A 69 5.62 -9.88 -1.39
N VAL A 70 4.44 -9.98 -1.99
CA VAL A 70 4.18 -10.92 -3.09
C VAL A 70 5.12 -10.63 -4.26
N PHE A 71 5.30 -9.35 -4.62
CA PHE A 71 6.23 -8.95 -5.67
C PHE A 71 7.67 -9.36 -5.37
N LEU A 72 8.15 -9.15 -4.13
CA LEU A 72 9.48 -9.59 -3.73
C LEU A 72 9.63 -11.11 -3.81
N LEU A 73 8.59 -11.87 -3.47
CA LEU A 73 8.58 -13.33 -3.59
C LEU A 73 8.75 -13.76 -5.06
N VAL A 74 8.02 -13.13 -5.99
CA VAL A 74 8.17 -13.36 -7.43
C VAL A 74 9.58 -13.04 -7.94
N VAL A 75 10.14 -11.89 -7.54
CA VAL A 75 11.51 -11.49 -7.93
C VAL A 75 12.54 -12.49 -7.42
N VAL A 76 12.39 -12.99 -6.18
CA VAL A 76 13.28 -14.00 -5.61
C VAL A 76 13.21 -15.32 -6.38
N ILE A 77 12.03 -15.73 -6.85
CA ILE A 77 11.86 -16.92 -7.69
C ILE A 77 12.48 -16.68 -9.07
N ALA A 78 12.18 -15.58 -9.75
CA ALA A 78 12.68 -15.28 -11.10
C ALA A 78 14.21 -15.14 -11.17
N THR A 79 14.82 -14.59 -10.11
CA THR A 79 16.29 -14.45 -10.04
C THR A 79 16.99 -15.78 -9.77
N LYS A 80 16.30 -16.78 -9.19
CA LYS A 80 16.87 -18.10 -8.95
C LYS A 80 17.17 -18.84 -10.26
N ASP A 81 16.35 -18.63 -11.29
CA ASP A 81 16.48 -19.30 -12.59
C ASP A 81 17.65 -18.74 -13.43
N ASN A 82 17.97 -17.45 -13.29
CA ASN A 82 19.00 -16.77 -14.07
C ASN A 82 20.45 -17.01 -13.57
N ASN A 83 20.64 -17.71 -12.45
CA ASN A 83 21.95 -18.01 -11.87
C ASN A 83 22.31 -19.50 -11.96
N SER A 84 21.69 -20.23 -12.89
CA SER A 84 21.97 -21.65 -13.15
C SER A 84 23.02 -21.84 -14.23
#